data_AF-A0A6B0Y3B1-F1
#
_entry.id   AF-A0A6B0Y3B1-F1
#
_cell.length_a   1.000
_cell.length_b   1.000
_cell.length_c   1.000
_cell.angle_alpha   90.00
_cell.angle_beta   90.00
_cell.angle_gamma   90.00
#
_symmetry.space_group_name_H-M   'P 1'
#
loop_
_entity.id
_entity.type
_entity.pdbx_description
1 polymer ?
#
loop_
_entity_poly.entity_id
_entity_poly.type
_entity_poly.pdbx_seq_one_letter_code
_entity_poly.pdbx_strand_id
1 'polypeptide(L)'
;MTAINFEDQEESAEAGFLAAAMNWAGALLSVLLIAGLTAWAWQLWVRDVTGVPVIKALSGPMRVLPEDPGGLASENRGLTVNRIVEERTDVAPAKKVVLVSEPVALDENEDLAMGALPGAADAGASAARYMIKNKIRRQ
;
A
#
# COMPACT_ATOMS: atom_id res chain seq x y z
N MET A 1 60.52 -30.80 -41.50
CA MET A 1 59.67 -30.16 -42.52
C MET A 1 58.31 -29.96 -41.88
N THR A 2 58.10 -28.80 -41.26
CA THR A 2 56.85 -28.45 -40.58
C THR A 2 56.07 -27.58 -41.55
N ALA A 3 55.03 -28.14 -42.16
CA ALA A 3 54.10 -27.34 -42.94
C ALA A 3 53.33 -26.46 -41.96
N ILE A 4 53.53 -25.15 -42.06
CA ILE A 4 52.74 -24.15 -41.35
C ILE A 4 51.44 -24.08 -42.15
N ASN A 5 50.35 -24.61 -41.59
CA ASN A 5 49.03 -24.54 -42.21
C ASN A 5 48.58 -23.08 -42.22
N PHE A 6 48.38 -22.50 -43.40
CA PHE A 6 47.99 -21.10 -43.59
C PHE A 6 46.46 -20.91 -43.68
N GLU A 7 45.69 -22.00 -43.76
CA GLU A 7 44.24 -21.97 -43.96
C GLU A 7 43.40 -21.59 -42.72
N ASP A 8 43.93 -21.62 -41.49
CA ASP A 8 43.17 -21.26 -40.26
C ASP A 8 43.19 -19.75 -39.93
N GLN A 9 43.95 -18.94 -40.68
CA GLN A 9 44.18 -17.53 -40.33
C GLN A 9 43.05 -16.59 -40.76
N GLU A 10 42.28 -16.92 -41.81
CA GLU A 10 41.18 -16.06 -42.28
C GLU A 10 39.89 -16.25 -41.45
N GLU A 11 39.57 -17.48 -41.01
CA GLU A 11 38.36 -17.79 -40.23
C GLU A 11 38.44 -17.23 -38.79
N SER A 12 39.65 -17.18 -38.23
CA SER A 12 39.91 -16.65 -36.88
C SER A 12 39.72 -15.12 -36.78
N ALA A 13 39.99 -14.39 -37.86
CA ALA A 13 39.84 -12.93 -37.89
C ALA A 13 38.35 -12.52 -37.90
N GLU A 14 37.53 -13.24 -38.67
CA GLU A 14 36.08 -13.00 -38.74
C GLU A 14 35.39 -13.41 -37.42
N ALA A 15 35.77 -14.55 -36.85
CA ALA A 15 35.31 -14.98 -35.52
C ALA A 15 35.72 -14.00 -34.41
N GLY A 16 36.94 -13.45 -34.47
CA GLY A 16 37.44 -12.46 -33.51
C GLY A 16 36.68 -11.13 -33.56
N PHE A 17 36.36 -10.65 -34.77
CA PHE A 17 35.54 -9.44 -34.94
C PHE A 17 34.12 -9.63 -34.40
N LEU A 18 33.49 -10.76 -34.72
CA LEU A 18 32.13 -11.07 -34.26
C LEU A 18 32.08 -11.18 -32.73
N ALA A 19 33.07 -11.83 -32.12
CA ALA A 19 33.20 -11.92 -30.66
C ALA A 19 33.41 -10.54 -30.02
N ALA A 20 34.28 -9.69 -30.61
CA ALA A 20 34.50 -8.33 -30.12
C ALA A 20 33.21 -7.49 -30.21
N ALA A 21 32.49 -7.56 -31.33
CA ALA A 21 31.22 -6.85 -31.52
C ALA A 21 30.17 -7.29 -30.48
N MET A 22 30.07 -8.59 -30.21
CA MET A 22 29.13 -9.13 -29.22
C MET A 22 29.46 -8.66 -27.80
N ASN A 23 30.74 -8.62 -27.43
CA ASN A 23 31.18 -8.12 -26.13
C ASN A 23 30.86 -6.63 -25.95
N TRP A 24 31.09 -5.81 -26.97
CA TRP A 24 30.73 -4.39 -26.94
C TRP A 24 29.22 -4.15 -26.90
N ALA A 25 28.45 -4.93 -27.66
CA ALA A 25 27.00 -4.87 -27.62
C ALA A 25 26.46 -5.21 -26.21
N GLY A 26 27.00 -6.26 -25.59
CA GLY A 26 26.65 -6.64 -24.21
C GLY A 26 27.05 -5.59 -23.18
N ALA A 27 28.23 -4.99 -23.31
CA ALA A 27 28.69 -3.93 -22.43
C ALA A 27 27.78 -2.69 -22.49
N LEU A 28 27.42 -2.25 -23.70
CA LEU A 28 26.50 -1.12 -23.89
C LEU A 28 25.11 -1.42 -23.34
N LEU A 29 24.59 -2.63 -23.59
CA LEU A 29 23.29 -3.05 -23.07
C LEU A 29 23.27 -3.08 -21.54
N SER A 30 24.34 -3.55 -20.91
CA SER A 30 24.48 -3.56 -19.44
C SER A 30 24.47 -2.14 -18.86
N VAL A 31 25.22 -1.22 -19.45
CA VAL A 31 25.25 0.19 -19.00
C VAL A 31 23.89 0.84 -19.17
N LEU A 32 23.21 0.63 -20.31
CA LEU A 32 21.86 1.14 -20.54
C LEU A 32 20.84 0.58 -19.54
N LEU A 33 20.93 -0.71 -19.22
CA LEU A 33 20.04 -1.36 -18.26
C LEU A 33 20.22 -0.74 -16.86
N ILE A 34 21.46 -0.57 -16.41
CA ILE A 34 21.75 0.06 -15.11
C ILE A 34 21.21 1.48 -15.07
N ALA A 35 21.51 2.29 -16.09
CA ALA A 35 21.03 3.68 -16.18
C ALA A 35 19.50 3.76 -16.16
N GLY A 36 18.82 2.87 -16.91
CA GLY A 36 17.36 2.78 -16.94
C GLY A 36 16.77 2.42 -15.58
N LEU A 37 17.34 1.42 -14.90
CA LEU A 37 16.90 1.02 -13.56
C LEU A 37 17.13 2.11 -12.52
N THR A 38 18.26 2.82 -12.59
CA THR A 38 18.55 3.96 -11.69
C THR A 38 17.55 5.10 -11.91
N ALA A 39 17.28 5.47 -13.16
CA ALA A 39 16.30 6.51 -13.47
C ALA A 39 14.88 6.12 -13.04
N TRP A 40 14.50 4.86 -13.28
CA TRP A 40 13.21 4.32 -12.86
C TRP A 40 13.06 4.30 -11.33
N ALA A 41 14.09 3.84 -10.60
CA ALA A 41 14.09 3.83 -9.14
C ALA A 41 14.00 5.25 -8.56
N TRP A 42 14.74 6.20 -9.14
CA TRP A 42 14.64 7.61 -8.78
C TRP A 42 13.22 8.15 -8.98
N GLN A 43 12.61 7.85 -10.12
CA GLN A 43 11.25 8.28 -10.41
C GLN A 43 10.23 7.65 -9.47
N LEU A 44 10.40 6.38 -9.06
CA LEU A 44 9.55 5.73 -8.07
C LEU A 44 9.62 6.46 -6.72
N TRP A 45 10.82 6.75 -6.24
CA TRP A 45 11.03 7.50 -4.99
C TRP A 45 10.39 8.88 -5.02
N VAL A 46 10.53 9.61 -6.13
CA VAL A 46 9.95 10.96 -6.27
C VAL A 46 8.43 10.90 -6.48
N ARG A 47 7.89 9.81 -7.04
CA ARG A 47 6.45 9.65 -7.32
C ARG A 47 5.64 9.28 -6.06
N ASP A 48 6.25 8.62 -5.08
CA ASP A 48 5.57 8.14 -3.87
C ASP A 48 5.22 9.27 -2.87
N VAL A 49 5.62 10.51 -3.13
CA VAL A 49 5.22 11.70 -2.34
C VAL A 49 4.18 12.58 -3.04
N THR A 50 3.91 12.35 -4.33
CA THR A 50 2.88 13.10 -5.07
C THR A 50 1.51 12.45 -4.90
N GLY A 51 0.87 12.77 -3.78
CA GLY A 51 -0.58 12.78 -3.69
C GLY A 51 -1.19 11.55 -3.04
N VAL A 52 -1.32 11.60 -1.72
CA VAL A 52 -2.56 11.09 -1.12
C VAL A 52 -3.69 11.78 -1.88
N PRO A 53 -4.56 11.06 -2.62
CA PRO A 53 -5.67 11.67 -3.32
C PRO A 53 -6.64 12.20 -2.27
N VAL A 54 -6.42 13.43 -1.80
CA VAL A 54 -7.39 14.14 -1.00
C VAL A 54 -8.50 14.50 -1.97
N ILE A 55 -9.48 13.60 -2.06
CA ILE A 55 -10.80 13.93 -2.58
C ILE A 55 -11.23 15.11 -1.73
N LYS A 56 -11.09 16.33 -2.27
CA LYS A 56 -11.63 17.54 -1.63
C LYS A 56 -13.08 17.20 -1.32
N ALA A 57 -13.49 17.39 -0.07
CA ALA A 57 -14.85 17.15 0.36
C ALA A 57 -15.78 17.96 -0.55
N LEU A 58 -16.32 17.31 -1.59
CA LEU A 58 -17.56 17.76 -2.21
C LEU A 58 -18.52 17.83 -1.03
N SER A 59 -19.12 18.99 -0.83
CA SER A 59 -19.93 19.36 0.34
C SER A 59 -21.25 18.60 0.39
N GLY A 60 -21.19 17.28 0.31
CA GLY A 60 -22.31 16.35 0.32
C GLY A 60 -21.90 15.05 1.01
N PRO A 61 -22.86 14.30 1.57
CA PRO A 61 -22.60 13.05 2.25
C PRO A 61 -21.84 12.10 1.34
N MET A 62 -20.58 11.83 1.69
CA MET A 62 -19.63 11.06 0.88
C MET A 62 -20.09 9.61 0.64
N ARG A 63 -21.02 9.12 1.47
CA ARG A 63 -21.77 7.87 1.32
C ARG A 63 -23.17 8.06 1.90
N VAL A 64 -24.20 8.00 1.06
CA VAL A 64 -25.58 7.76 1.51
C VAL A 64 -25.82 6.28 1.31
N LEU A 65 -26.00 5.53 2.41
CA LEU A 65 -26.36 4.13 2.32
C LEU A 65 -27.77 4.06 1.70
N PRO A 66 -27.98 3.30 0.61
CA PRO A 66 -29.33 3.03 0.14
C PRO A 66 -30.17 2.45 1.29
N GLU A 67 -31.45 2.84 1.38
CA GLU A 67 -32.36 2.34 2.43
C GLU A 67 -32.47 0.81 2.43
N ASP A 68 -32.27 0.19 1.26
CA ASP A 68 -32.15 -1.25 1.10
C ASP A 68 -30.82 -1.59 0.40
N PRO A 69 -29.81 -2.12 1.12
CA PRO A 69 -28.61 -2.64 0.49
C PRO A 69 -28.95 -3.92 -0.27
N GLY A 70 -29.36 -3.74 -1.54
CA GLY A 70 -29.69 -4.82 -2.46
C GLY A 70 -28.45 -5.68 -2.77
N GLY A 71 -28.22 -6.71 -1.95
CA GLY A 71 -27.15 -7.66 -2.14
C GLY A 71 -27.25 -8.83 -1.17
N LEU A 72 -27.11 -10.04 -1.69
CA LEU A 72 -26.87 -11.22 -0.86
C LEU A 72 -25.44 -11.13 -0.32
N ALA A 73 -25.35 -10.94 1.00
CA ALA A 73 -24.36 -11.53 1.87
C ALA A 73 -23.48 -12.60 1.19
N SER A 74 -22.26 -12.24 0.75
CA SER A 74 -21.30 -13.22 0.23
C SER A 74 -21.03 -14.30 1.28
N GLU A 75 -21.01 -15.55 0.83
CA GLU A 75 -20.77 -16.76 1.64
C GLU A 75 -19.37 -16.77 2.29
N ASN A 76 -18.43 -15.99 1.75
CA ASN A 76 -17.03 -15.94 2.19
C ASN A 76 -16.73 -14.80 3.18
N ARG A 77 -17.76 -14.15 3.74
CA ARG A 77 -17.58 -13.16 4.81
C ARG A 77 -17.07 -13.85 6.09
N GLY A 78 -16.02 -13.30 6.68
CA GLY A 78 -15.38 -13.88 7.88
C GLY A 78 -14.22 -14.84 7.58
N LEU A 79 -13.88 -15.05 6.30
CA LEU A 79 -12.62 -15.69 5.94
C LEU A 79 -11.47 -14.67 5.90
N THR A 80 -10.32 -15.03 6.48
CA THR A 80 -9.10 -14.22 6.32
C THR A 80 -8.70 -14.26 4.85
N VAL A 81 -8.38 -13.11 4.24
CA VAL A 81 -8.11 -12.95 2.79
C VAL A 81 -6.93 -13.78 2.24
N ASN A 82 -6.19 -14.47 3.10
CA ASN A 82 -5.13 -15.41 2.73
C ASN A 82 -5.62 -16.86 2.60
N ARG A 83 -6.90 -17.14 2.85
CA ARG A 83 -7.47 -18.50 2.86
C ARG A 83 -7.95 -18.99 1.48
N ILE A 84 -7.98 -18.12 0.47
CA ILE A 84 -8.49 -18.45 -0.87
C ILE A 84 -7.34 -18.95 -1.75
N VAL A 85 -6.81 -20.14 -1.44
CA VAL A 85 -6.07 -21.01 -2.39
C VAL A 85 -6.25 -22.48 -2.03
N GLU A 86 -6.44 -22.82 -0.76
CA GLU A 86 -6.60 -24.22 -0.32
C GLU A 86 -8.00 -24.48 0.20
N GLU A 87 -8.79 -25.15 -0.62
CA GLU A 87 -9.88 -26.00 -0.18
C GLU A 87 -9.35 -27.05 0.83
N ARG A 88 -9.24 -26.65 2.11
CA ARG A 88 -9.14 -27.56 3.25
C ARG A 88 -10.06 -27.06 4.36
N THR A 89 -11.18 -27.77 4.43
CA THR A 89 -12.17 -27.75 5.50
C THR A 89 -11.53 -28.24 6.79
N ASP A 90 -11.17 -27.32 7.71
CA ASP A 90 -11.08 -27.56 9.16
C ASP A 90 -10.22 -26.52 9.91
N VAL A 91 -10.65 -25.25 9.94
CA VAL A 91 -10.24 -24.40 11.07
C VAL A 91 -11.46 -23.67 11.60
N ALA A 92 -11.84 -24.04 12.83
CA ALA A 92 -12.93 -23.40 13.55
C ALA A 92 -12.71 -21.87 13.59
N PRO A 93 -13.77 -21.06 13.41
CA PRO A 93 -13.66 -19.62 13.54
C PRO A 93 -13.06 -19.29 14.90
N ALA A 94 -12.06 -18.40 14.95
CA ALA A 94 -11.43 -18.00 16.19
C ALA A 94 -12.51 -17.45 17.14
N LYS A 95 -12.83 -18.22 18.20
CA LYS A 95 -13.88 -17.87 19.18
C LYS A 95 -13.58 -16.62 19.99
N LYS A 96 -12.35 -16.09 19.90
CA LYS A 96 -11.92 -14.90 20.63
C LYS A 96 -10.82 -14.19 19.85
N VAL A 97 -11.14 -13.00 19.36
CA VAL A 97 -10.15 -12.05 18.88
C VAL A 97 -9.83 -11.14 20.06
N VAL A 98 -8.65 -11.29 20.65
CA VAL A 98 -8.14 -10.34 21.63
C VAL A 98 -7.63 -9.16 20.84
N LEU A 99 -8.35 -8.03 20.91
CA LEU A 99 -7.90 -6.78 20.35
C LEU A 99 -6.84 -6.21 21.29
N VAL A 100 -5.59 -6.25 20.82
CA VAL A 100 -4.44 -5.50 21.35
C VAL A 100 -3.78 -6.08 22.60
N SER A 101 -2.45 -5.97 22.65
CA SER A 101 -1.64 -6.11 23.87
C SER A 101 -2.22 -5.21 24.96
N GLU A 102 -2.07 -5.54 26.25
CA GLU A 102 -2.53 -4.64 27.31
C GLU A 102 -2.05 -3.21 27.07
N PRO A 103 -2.89 -2.18 27.30
CA PRO A 103 -2.51 -0.79 27.09
C PRO A 103 -1.24 -0.53 27.89
N VAL A 104 -0.14 -0.28 27.18
CA VAL A 104 1.09 0.21 27.80
C VAL A 104 0.75 1.56 28.39
N ALA A 105 0.94 1.70 29.70
CA ALA A 105 0.93 3.00 30.34
C ALA A 105 2.06 3.81 29.73
N LEU A 106 1.70 4.92 29.09
CA LEU A 106 2.67 5.91 28.65
C LEU A 106 3.29 6.55 29.90
N ASP A 107 4.57 6.94 29.81
CA ASP A 107 5.19 7.73 30.88
C ASP A 107 4.45 9.07 31.04
N GLU A 108 4.43 9.63 32.25
CA GLU A 108 3.74 10.89 32.54
C GLU A 108 4.30 12.05 31.72
N ASN A 109 5.56 11.95 31.29
CA ASN A 109 6.21 12.94 30.42
C ASN A 109 5.87 12.76 28.93
N GLU A 110 5.29 11.61 28.56
CA GLU A 110 4.90 11.27 27.19
C GLU A 110 3.39 11.43 26.95
N ASP A 111 2.56 11.32 27.99
CA ASP A 111 1.11 11.60 27.96
C ASP A 111 0.82 13.11 28.08
N LEU A 112 1.40 13.89 27.17
CA LEU A 112 1.17 15.33 27.11
C LEU A 112 -0.14 15.62 26.37
N ALA A 113 -0.98 16.47 26.96
CA ALA A 113 -2.21 16.93 26.33
C ALA A 113 -1.89 17.62 25.00
N MET A 114 -2.20 16.95 23.89
CA MET A 114 -2.23 17.59 22.57
C MET A 114 -3.27 18.72 22.63
N GLY A 115 -2.82 19.93 22.30
CA GLY A 115 -3.51 21.20 22.57
C GLY A 115 -5.02 21.20 22.31
N ALA A 116 -5.73 22.03 23.09
CA ALA A 116 -7.18 22.09 23.13
C ALA A 116 -7.82 22.07 21.73
N LEU A 117 -8.54 21.00 21.42
CA LEU A 117 -9.41 20.93 20.26
C LEU A 117 -10.62 21.86 20.52
N PRO A 118 -10.80 22.94 19.74
CA PRO A 118 -11.97 23.79 19.89
C PRO A 118 -13.20 23.01 19.45
N GLY A 119 -14.04 22.59 20.41
CA GLY A 119 -15.31 21.90 20.16
C GLY A 119 -15.82 21.03 21.30
N ALA A 120 -14.99 20.66 22.27
CA ALA A 120 -15.45 19.83 23.41
C ALA A 120 -16.32 20.62 24.42
N ALA A 121 -16.15 21.94 24.51
CA ALA A 121 -16.94 22.80 25.42
C ALA A 121 -18.41 22.94 24.98
N ASP A 122 -18.72 22.67 23.71
CA ASP A 122 -20.00 22.98 23.11
C ASP A 122 -21.00 21.82 23.25
N ALA A 123 -20.49 20.60 23.43
CA ALA A 123 -21.30 19.38 23.55
C ALA A 123 -22.11 19.34 24.86
N GLY A 124 -21.52 19.81 25.97
CA GLY A 124 -22.20 19.85 27.29
C GLY A 124 -23.35 20.84 27.34
N ALA A 125 -23.20 22.00 26.69
CA ALA A 125 -24.22 23.04 26.65
C ALA A 125 -25.43 22.66 25.78
N SER A 126 -25.21 21.87 24.71
CA SER A 126 -26.28 21.40 23.82
C SER A 126 -27.15 20.32 24.46
N ALA A 127 -26.56 19.38 25.21
CA ALA A 127 -27.29 18.34 25.93
C ALA A 127 -28.20 18.91 27.02
N ALA A 128 -27.73 19.92 27.77
CA ALA A 128 -28.54 20.60 28.79
C ALA A 128 -29.72 21.37 28.19
N ARG A 129 -29.52 22.05 27.04
CA ARG A 129 -30.60 22.76 26.34
C ARG A 129 -31.64 21.82 25.75
N TYR A 130 -31.25 20.64 25.25
CA TYR A 130 -32.17 19.65 24.72
C TYR A 130 -33.07 19.05 25.81
N MET A 131 -32.51 18.77 26.99
CA MET A 131 -33.28 18.20 28.11
C MET A 131 -34.31 19.18 28.70
N ILE A 132 -34.00 20.48 28.76
CA ILE A 132 -34.95 21.50 29.24
C ILE A 132 -36.13 21.64 28.27
N LYS A 133 -35.87 21.69 26.96
CA LYS A 133 -36.93 21.86 25.94
C LYS A 133 -37.86 20.64 25.86
N ASN A 134 -37.35 19.44 26.12
CA ASN A 134 -38.16 18.22 26.10
C ASN A 134 -39.03 18.04 27.35
N LYS A 135 -38.60 18.59 28.51
CA LYS A 135 -39.38 18.50 29.75
C LYS A 135 -40.58 19.45 29.78
N ILE A 136 -40.49 20.60 29.10
CA ILE A 136 -41.60 21.56 28.95
C ILE A 136 -42.69 21.05 27.98
N ARG A 137 -42.37 20.11 27.09
CA ARG A 137 -43.34 19.53 26.14
C ARG A 137 -44.13 18.34 26.71
N ARG A 138 -43.74 17.82 27.89
CA ARG A 138 -44.36 16.65 28.54
C ARG A 138 -45.23 16.99 29.77
N GLN A 139 -45.43 18.27 30.05
CA GLN A 139 -46.44 18.81 30.97
C GLN A 139 -47.44 19.60 30.13
#